data_AF-A0A6N8U2U3-F1
#
_entry.id   AF-A0A6N8U2U3-F1
#
_cell.length_a   1.000
_cell.length_b   1.000
_cell.length_c   1.000
_cell.angle_alpha   90.00
_cell.angle_beta   90.00
_cell.angle_gamma   90.00
#
_symmetry.space_group_name_H-M   'P 1'
#
loop_
_entity.id
_entity.type
_entity.pdbx_description
1 polymer ?
#
loop_
_entity_poly.entity_id
_entity_poly.type
_entity_poly.pdbx_seq_one_letter_code
_entity_poly.pdbx_strand_id
1 'polypeptide(L)'
;MKNKKKSANLAAIVLTGAILGGCSNPFDAIADVINSVISEDTEDVASEPADTAETTDSDTSGIVEETTTEESITDDNVTEAPETETDEVETLDYSHLMNQGEATTLGEGTFTVGEDIPIGRYRATVTEGYGNLFIYDEAERMTLSATMSEVSDDSNQSRPGEVVIFLDEGHELEITGIDDVDFTPYETDEVTELSPGQWVVGEDFPAGLYDISLEESETLGYLKVNVIKDYEKSRFALGSLAYGGTTEFTTAFETGEVITIEWVPKVVLTER
;
A
#
# COMPACT_ATOMS: atom_id res chain seq x y z
N MET A 1 47.91 11.90 21.37
CA MET A 1 47.50 10.68 20.64
C MET A 1 46.25 11.02 19.83
N LYS A 2 46.30 10.83 18.51
CA LYS A 2 45.21 11.16 17.56
C LYS A 2 44.45 9.87 17.25
N ASN A 3 43.17 9.77 17.61
CA ASN A 3 42.31 8.65 17.23
C ASN A 3 41.74 8.90 15.82
N LYS A 4 42.20 8.10 14.84
CA LYS A 4 41.58 8.00 13.52
C LYS A 4 40.38 7.04 13.62
N LYS A 5 39.16 7.54 13.40
CA LYS A 5 37.99 6.70 13.08
C LYS A 5 38.23 6.09 11.69
N LYS A 6 38.17 4.76 11.59
CA LYS A 6 38.12 4.05 10.30
C LYS A 6 36.67 4.07 9.83
N SER A 7 36.41 4.72 8.70
CA SER A 7 35.16 4.61 7.96
C SER A 7 35.21 3.34 7.11
N ALA A 8 34.25 2.44 7.30
CA ALA A 8 34.03 1.31 6.40
C ALA A 8 33.32 1.86 5.15
N ASN A 9 33.98 1.76 3.99
CA ASN A 9 33.37 2.10 2.71
C ASN A 9 32.51 0.92 2.27
N LEU A 10 31.20 1.11 2.19
CA LEU A 10 30.30 0.17 1.52
C LEU A 10 30.42 0.39 0.02
N ALA A 11 30.91 -0.61 -0.72
CA ALA A 11 31.03 -0.54 -2.17
C ALA A 11 29.64 -0.73 -2.80
N ALA A 12 29.14 0.30 -3.49
CA ALA A 12 27.93 0.21 -4.30
C ALA A 12 28.23 -0.58 -5.58
N ILE A 13 27.56 -1.72 -5.75
CA ILE A 13 27.61 -2.50 -6.99
C ILE A 13 26.56 -1.93 -7.94
N VAL A 14 27.03 -1.28 -9.01
CA VAL A 14 26.19 -0.81 -10.12
C VAL A 14 26.11 -1.93 -11.16
N LEU A 15 24.97 -2.61 -11.23
CA LEU A 15 24.66 -3.57 -12.30
C LEU A 15 24.28 -2.78 -13.55
N THR A 16 25.23 -2.64 -14.47
CA THR A 16 24.95 -2.13 -15.82
C THR A 16 24.43 -3.28 -16.68
N GLY A 17 23.18 -3.16 -17.11
CA GLY A 17 22.52 -4.14 -17.98
C GLY A 17 23.14 -4.14 -19.38
N ALA A 18 23.68 -5.29 -19.77
CA ALA A 18 23.89 -5.66 -21.15
C ALA A 18 23.28 -7.05 -21.36
N ILE A 19 22.02 -7.09 -21.81
CA ILE A 19 21.37 -8.33 -22.24
C ILE A 19 21.76 -8.54 -23.71
N LEU A 20 22.68 -9.48 -23.96
CA LEU A 20 22.85 -10.09 -25.27
C LEU A 20 23.00 -11.60 -25.12
N GLY A 21 21.93 -12.30 -25.50
CA GLY A 21 21.94 -13.62 -26.14
C GLY A 21 22.65 -14.78 -25.41
N GLY A 22 21.89 -15.55 -24.65
CA GLY A 22 22.27 -16.90 -24.22
C GLY A 22 21.43 -17.37 -23.04
N CYS A 23 20.71 -18.47 -23.20
CA CYS A 23 19.89 -19.08 -22.15
C CYS A 23 20.78 -19.57 -21.00
N SER A 24 20.87 -18.79 -19.92
CA SER A 24 21.22 -19.26 -18.59
C SER A 24 20.59 -18.30 -17.58
N ASN A 25 19.79 -18.84 -16.66
CA ASN A 25 19.05 -18.07 -15.66
C ASN A 25 19.97 -17.09 -14.91
N PRO A 26 19.62 -15.79 -14.81
CA PRO A 26 20.45 -14.80 -14.13
C PRO A 26 20.54 -15.02 -12.60
N PHE A 27 19.72 -15.92 -12.05
CA PHE A 27 19.66 -16.18 -10.61
C PHE A 27 20.71 -17.20 -10.11
N ASP A 28 21.18 -18.13 -10.95
CA ASP A 28 22.19 -19.11 -10.53
C ASP A 28 23.55 -18.45 -10.28
N ALA A 29 23.90 -17.44 -11.09
CA ALA A 29 25.14 -16.67 -10.89
C ALA A 29 25.13 -15.84 -9.59
N ILE A 30 23.95 -15.54 -9.04
CA ILE A 30 23.81 -14.80 -7.77
C ILE A 30 24.02 -15.74 -6.59
N ALA A 31 23.59 -17.00 -6.69
CA ALA A 31 23.74 -17.99 -5.62
C ALA A 31 25.21 -18.34 -5.34
N ASP A 32 26.04 -18.46 -6.37
CA ASP A 32 27.48 -18.73 -6.22
C ASP A 32 28.23 -17.55 -5.56
N VAL A 33 27.82 -16.31 -5.85
CA VAL A 33 28.42 -15.10 -5.26
C VAL A 33 28.07 -14.97 -3.77
N ILE A 34 26.84 -15.31 -3.37
CA ILE A 34 26.44 -15.26 -1.96
C ILE A 34 27.19 -16.32 -1.13
N ASN A 35 27.36 -17.53 -1.67
CA ASN A 35 28.11 -18.59 -0.98
C ASN A 35 29.61 -18.29 -0.86
N SER A 36 30.18 -17.51 -1.80
CA SER A 36 31.57 -17.03 -1.71
C SER A 36 31.76 -15.99 -0.61
N VAL A 37 30.77 -15.13 -0.35
CA VAL A 37 30.88 -14.06 0.67
C VAL A 37 30.65 -14.58 2.09
N ILE A 38 29.85 -15.65 2.25
CA ILE A 38 29.56 -16.25 3.56
C ILE A 38 30.68 -17.17 4.06
N SER A 39 31.57 -17.63 3.16
CA SER A 39 32.63 -18.61 3.50
C SER A 39 34.00 -17.99 3.82
N GLU A 40 34.15 -16.67 3.77
CA GLU A 40 35.44 -15.95 3.99
C GLU A 40 35.49 -15.15 5.30
N ASP A 41 34.87 -15.64 6.38
CA ASP A 41 35.06 -15.03 7.71
C ASP A 41 35.00 -16.06 8.85
N THR A 42 35.92 -17.04 8.85
CA THR A 42 36.24 -17.83 10.05
C THR A 42 37.72 -18.24 10.10
N GLU A 43 38.55 -17.35 10.63
CA GLU A 43 39.84 -17.62 11.31
C GLU A 43 39.90 -16.57 12.45
N ASP A 44 40.23 -16.81 13.72
CA ASP A 44 40.86 -17.90 14.45
C ASP A 44 40.87 -17.46 15.93
N VAL A 45 40.40 -18.26 16.91
CA VAL A 45 40.88 -18.21 18.32
C VAL A 45 40.69 -19.58 18.98
N ALA A 46 41.78 -20.34 19.07
CA ALA A 46 41.91 -21.49 19.96
C ALA A 46 42.72 -21.14 21.22
N SER A 47 42.24 -21.55 22.40
CA SER A 47 43.08 -21.81 23.59
C SER A 47 42.38 -22.81 24.54
N GLU A 48 43.00 -23.98 24.74
CA GLU A 48 42.68 -25.09 25.67
C GLU A 48 43.14 -24.83 27.14
N PRO A 49 43.08 -25.79 28.11
CA PRO A 49 41.96 -26.63 28.60
C PRO A 49 41.86 -26.67 30.16
N ALA A 50 40.79 -27.24 30.74
CA ALA A 50 40.82 -27.99 32.02
C ALA A 50 39.51 -28.76 32.34
N ASP A 51 39.59 -30.09 32.20
CA ASP A 51 39.16 -31.19 33.10
C ASP A 51 37.80 -31.23 33.85
N THR A 52 37.04 -32.31 33.58
CA THR A 52 36.49 -33.34 34.53
C THR A 52 34.98 -33.65 34.44
N ALA A 53 34.69 -34.96 34.21
CA ALA A 53 33.50 -35.79 34.56
C ALA A 53 32.16 -35.62 33.80
N GLU A 54 31.80 -36.59 32.94
CA GLU A 54 30.87 -37.75 33.16
C GLU A 54 29.40 -37.35 32.90
N THR A 55 28.57 -37.93 32.01
CA THR A 55 28.23 -39.35 31.72
C THR A 55 27.32 -39.42 30.47
N THR A 56 27.39 -40.54 29.72
CA THR A 56 26.31 -41.30 28.99
C THR A 56 25.42 -40.56 27.96
N ASP A 57 25.04 -41.09 26.78
CA ASP A 57 24.94 -42.47 26.29
C ASP A 57 24.76 -42.51 24.75
N SER A 58 25.29 -43.57 24.13
CA SER A 58 24.94 -44.29 22.87
C SER A 58 24.70 -43.52 21.55
N ASP A 59 25.56 -43.58 20.51
CA ASP A 59 25.89 -44.69 19.56
C ASP A 59 24.66 -45.32 18.85
N THR A 60 24.67 -45.74 17.58
CA THR A 60 25.53 -45.60 16.39
C THR A 60 24.75 -46.28 15.24
N SER A 61 25.03 -45.81 14.01
CA SER A 61 24.96 -46.45 12.68
C SER A 61 24.43 -47.89 12.50
N GLY A 62 23.75 -48.16 11.38
CA GLY A 62 23.61 -49.52 10.84
C GLY A 62 22.78 -49.63 9.56
N ILE A 63 23.47 -49.74 8.41
CA ILE A 63 22.98 -50.17 7.10
C ILE A 63 22.78 -51.70 7.10
N VAL A 64 21.66 -52.23 6.57
CA VAL A 64 21.65 -53.44 5.69
C VAL A 64 20.36 -53.53 4.87
N GLU A 65 20.52 -53.95 3.61
CA GLU A 65 19.50 -54.32 2.61
C GLU A 65 18.68 -55.56 3.00
N GLU A 66 17.46 -55.71 2.44
CA GLU A 66 17.06 -56.93 1.73
C GLU A 66 15.87 -56.69 0.75
N THR A 67 16.05 -57.26 -0.44
CA THR A 67 15.15 -57.46 -1.59
C THR A 67 13.88 -58.28 -1.28
N THR A 68 12.81 -58.11 -2.09
CA THR A 68 12.15 -59.18 -2.91
C THR A 68 10.74 -58.78 -3.43
N THR A 69 10.66 -58.73 -4.77
CA THR A 69 9.58 -59.14 -5.69
C THR A 69 8.30 -58.31 -5.92
N GLU A 70 8.10 -58.08 -7.22
CA GLU A 70 7.00 -57.45 -7.95
C GLU A 70 5.67 -58.23 -7.87
N GLU A 71 4.54 -57.52 -7.86
CA GLU A 71 3.40 -57.90 -8.71
C GLU A 71 2.54 -56.68 -9.08
N SER A 72 2.15 -56.67 -10.35
CA SER A 72 1.44 -55.63 -11.10
C SER A 72 -0.03 -55.52 -10.71
N ILE A 73 -0.53 -54.31 -10.48
CA ILE A 73 -1.97 -53.99 -10.62
C ILE A 73 -2.09 -52.72 -11.46
N THR A 74 -2.70 -52.92 -12.63
CA THR A 74 -3.22 -51.88 -13.52
C THR A 74 -4.38 -51.16 -12.84
N ASP A 75 -4.30 -49.83 -12.73
CA ASP A 75 -5.51 -49.00 -12.62
C ASP A 75 -5.28 -47.68 -13.34
N ASP A 76 -6.03 -47.51 -14.43
CA ASP A 76 -6.25 -46.27 -15.14
C ASP A 76 -6.90 -45.28 -14.19
N ASN A 77 -6.14 -44.33 -13.67
CA ASN A 77 -6.71 -43.11 -13.14
C ASN A 77 -5.81 -41.94 -13.49
N VAL A 78 -6.07 -41.36 -14.67
CA VAL A 78 -5.65 -40.00 -14.99
C VAL A 78 -6.40 -39.10 -14.03
N THR A 79 -5.78 -38.82 -12.88
CA THR A 79 -6.18 -37.71 -12.03
C THR A 79 -5.99 -36.45 -12.87
N GLU A 80 -7.08 -35.91 -13.40
CA GLU A 80 -7.07 -34.54 -13.89
C GLU A 80 -6.56 -33.67 -12.74
N ALA A 81 -5.48 -32.93 -13.02
CA ALA A 81 -5.00 -31.92 -12.12
C ALA A 81 -6.18 -30.98 -11.80
N PRO A 82 -6.38 -30.60 -10.53
CA PRO A 82 -7.42 -29.63 -10.22
C PRO A 82 -7.14 -28.38 -11.05
N GLU A 83 -8.09 -28.01 -11.91
CA GLU A 83 -8.07 -26.72 -12.55
C GLU A 83 -8.05 -25.69 -11.42
N THR A 84 -6.93 -24.99 -11.29
CA THR A 84 -6.84 -23.83 -10.44
C THR A 84 -7.78 -22.80 -11.04
N GLU A 85 -8.97 -22.66 -10.45
CA GLU A 85 -9.79 -21.46 -10.53
C GLU A 85 -8.84 -20.29 -10.29
N THR A 86 -8.52 -19.58 -11.37
CA THR A 86 -7.74 -18.35 -11.28
C THR A 86 -8.77 -17.28 -11.05
N ASP A 87 -9.04 -16.99 -9.77
CA ASP A 87 -9.88 -15.85 -9.39
C ASP A 87 -9.32 -14.61 -10.11
N GLU A 88 -10.12 -14.04 -11.02
CA GLU A 88 -9.74 -12.81 -11.70
C GLU A 88 -9.60 -11.71 -10.65
N VAL A 89 -8.46 -11.03 -10.65
CA VAL A 89 -8.15 -9.99 -9.68
C VAL A 89 -9.03 -8.77 -9.97
N GLU A 90 -9.99 -8.48 -9.10
CA GLU A 90 -10.87 -7.31 -9.22
C GLU A 90 -10.07 -6.01 -9.06
N THR A 91 -10.06 -5.18 -10.10
CA THR A 91 -9.49 -3.82 -10.07
C THR A 91 -10.51 -2.80 -9.58
N LEU A 92 -10.05 -1.71 -8.98
CA LEU A 92 -10.90 -0.55 -8.70
C LEU A 92 -11.25 0.14 -10.02
N ASP A 93 -12.54 0.37 -10.25
CA ASP A 93 -13.05 1.14 -11.37
C ASP A 93 -14.15 2.08 -10.87
N TYR A 94 -13.90 3.40 -10.98
CA TYR A 94 -14.85 4.44 -10.62
C TYR A 94 -15.37 5.21 -11.84
N SER A 95 -15.07 4.73 -13.06
CA SER A 95 -15.43 5.43 -14.30
C SER A 95 -16.94 5.65 -14.44
N HIS A 96 -17.77 4.74 -13.91
CA HIS A 96 -19.23 4.88 -13.90
C HIS A 96 -19.76 5.94 -12.93
N LEU A 97 -18.95 6.37 -11.96
CA LEU A 97 -19.31 7.39 -10.98
C LEU A 97 -18.80 8.79 -11.36
N MET A 98 -17.88 8.89 -12.33
CA MET A 98 -17.31 10.16 -12.76
C MET A 98 -18.38 11.08 -13.34
N ASN A 99 -18.42 12.33 -12.85
CA ASN A 99 -19.39 13.35 -13.24
C ASN A 99 -20.85 12.91 -13.04
N GLN A 100 -21.10 11.98 -12.10
CA GLN A 100 -22.43 11.58 -11.66
C GLN A 100 -22.73 12.13 -10.28
N GLY A 101 -24.01 12.15 -9.94
CA GLY A 101 -24.52 12.50 -8.62
C GLY A 101 -25.58 13.60 -8.66
N GLU A 102 -26.25 13.80 -7.54
CA GLU A 102 -27.19 14.90 -7.33
C GLU A 102 -26.93 15.57 -5.98
N ALA A 103 -26.96 16.89 -5.96
CA ALA A 103 -26.67 17.66 -4.74
C ALA A 103 -27.61 17.25 -3.60
N THR A 104 -27.02 16.84 -2.48
CA THR A 104 -27.73 16.30 -1.32
C THR A 104 -27.10 16.84 -0.04
N THR A 105 -27.89 17.06 1.01
CA THR A 105 -27.40 17.43 2.33
C THR A 105 -27.83 16.37 3.33
N LEU A 106 -26.89 15.84 4.10
CA LEU A 106 -27.13 14.84 5.13
C LEU A 106 -26.50 15.31 6.44
N GLY A 107 -27.20 15.07 7.56
CA GLY A 107 -26.64 15.27 8.89
C GLY A 107 -26.07 13.98 9.47
N GLU A 108 -25.88 13.94 10.79
CA GLU A 108 -25.46 12.74 11.51
C GLU A 108 -26.40 11.54 11.26
N GLY A 109 -25.82 10.38 10.95
CA GLY A 109 -26.56 9.15 10.65
C GLY A 109 -25.80 8.14 9.80
N THR A 110 -26.51 7.08 9.45
CA THR A 110 -26.06 6.03 8.53
C THR A 110 -26.99 6.00 7.32
N PHE A 111 -26.43 5.98 6.13
CA PHE A 111 -27.15 6.15 4.87
C PHE A 111 -26.70 5.10 3.85
N THR A 112 -27.66 4.60 3.08
CA THR A 112 -27.40 3.66 1.98
C THR A 112 -27.29 4.43 0.66
N VAL A 113 -26.16 4.30 -0.02
CA VAL A 113 -25.97 4.89 -1.35
C VAL A 113 -26.83 4.14 -2.38
N GLY A 114 -27.54 4.89 -3.22
CA GLY A 114 -28.58 4.40 -4.13
C GLY A 114 -30.00 4.56 -3.56
N GLU A 115 -30.13 4.71 -2.24
CA GLU A 115 -31.42 4.91 -1.56
C GLU A 115 -31.54 6.32 -0.96
N ASP A 116 -30.64 6.68 -0.05
CA ASP A 116 -30.65 7.94 0.70
C ASP A 116 -29.86 9.06 0.00
N ILE A 117 -28.81 8.67 -0.72
CA ILE A 117 -27.99 9.55 -1.57
C ILE A 117 -27.72 8.84 -2.90
N PRO A 118 -27.89 9.50 -4.06
CA PRO A 118 -27.61 8.87 -5.34
C PRO A 118 -26.14 8.48 -5.50
N ILE A 119 -25.87 7.44 -6.28
CA ILE A 119 -24.48 7.10 -6.67
C ILE A 119 -23.80 8.30 -7.36
N GLY A 120 -22.49 8.41 -7.17
CA GLY A 120 -21.70 9.40 -7.88
C GLY A 120 -20.40 9.79 -7.19
N ARG A 121 -19.76 10.82 -7.73
CA ARG A 121 -18.57 11.43 -7.17
C ARG A 121 -18.95 12.76 -6.56
N TYR A 122 -18.59 12.97 -5.30
CA TYR A 122 -19.01 14.15 -4.55
C TYR A 122 -17.82 14.87 -3.93
N ARG A 123 -17.93 16.20 -3.87
CA ARG A 123 -17.29 17.01 -2.85
C ARG A 123 -18.21 17.02 -1.65
N ALA A 124 -17.82 16.37 -0.57
CA ALA A 124 -18.48 16.47 0.72
C ALA A 124 -17.87 17.63 1.49
N THR A 125 -18.69 18.57 1.96
CA THR A 125 -18.25 19.78 2.68
C THR A 125 -18.99 19.91 3.99
N VAL A 126 -18.25 20.07 5.10
CA VAL A 126 -18.87 20.30 6.41
C VAL A 126 -19.26 21.77 6.53
N THR A 127 -20.54 22.03 6.74
CA THR A 127 -21.10 23.37 6.92
C THR A 127 -21.30 23.73 8.39
N GLU A 128 -21.49 22.75 9.27
CA GLU A 128 -21.58 22.94 10.72
C GLU A 128 -21.05 21.71 11.48
N GLY A 129 -20.28 21.96 12.54
CA GLY A 129 -19.81 20.92 13.45
C GLY A 129 -18.43 20.33 13.15
N TYR A 130 -18.13 19.21 13.80
CA TYR A 130 -16.85 18.52 13.73
C TYR A 130 -17.02 17.03 14.06
N GLY A 131 -16.52 16.18 13.17
CA GLY A 131 -16.61 14.75 13.40
C GLY A 131 -16.02 13.93 12.27
N ASN A 132 -16.64 12.80 11.97
CA ASN A 132 -16.11 11.84 11.02
C ASN A 132 -17.12 11.47 9.95
N LEU A 133 -16.58 11.19 8.77
CA LEU A 133 -17.25 10.58 7.64
C LEU A 133 -16.52 9.26 7.34
N PHE A 134 -17.27 8.16 7.31
CA PHE A 134 -16.78 6.84 6.92
C PHE A 134 -17.58 6.32 5.73
N ILE A 135 -16.89 5.65 4.83
CA ILE A 135 -17.50 4.95 3.69
C ILE A 135 -17.12 3.50 3.79
N TYR A 136 -18.12 2.62 3.73
CA TYR A 136 -17.94 1.17 3.67
C TYR A 136 -18.53 0.65 2.36
N ASP A 137 -17.89 -0.35 1.77
CA ASP A 137 -18.48 -1.07 0.65
C ASP A 137 -19.47 -2.16 1.10
N GLU A 138 -20.09 -2.85 0.15
CA GLU A 138 -21.06 -3.94 0.43
C GLU A 138 -20.48 -5.11 1.25
N ALA A 139 -19.14 -5.24 1.30
CA ALA A 139 -18.45 -6.24 2.12
C ALA A 139 -18.11 -5.71 3.52
N GLU A 140 -18.68 -4.57 3.92
CA GLU A 140 -18.44 -3.85 5.19
C GLU A 140 -16.97 -3.41 5.35
N ARG A 141 -16.23 -3.28 4.24
CA ARG A 141 -14.84 -2.84 4.28
C ARG A 141 -14.78 -1.33 4.13
N MET A 142 -14.07 -0.68 5.04
CA MET A 142 -13.88 0.76 5.00
C MET A 142 -13.02 1.15 3.79
N THR A 143 -13.59 1.94 2.89
CA THR A 143 -12.92 2.45 1.68
C THR A 143 -12.32 3.83 1.92
N LEU A 144 -12.92 4.62 2.82
CA LEU A 144 -12.44 5.95 3.20
C LEU A 144 -12.82 6.29 4.65
N SER A 145 -11.93 7.01 5.32
CA SER A 145 -12.18 7.66 6.61
C SER A 145 -11.65 9.09 6.56
N ALA A 146 -12.51 10.04 6.92
CA ALA A 146 -12.14 11.43 7.04
C ALA A 146 -12.64 12.01 8.36
N THR A 147 -11.75 12.65 9.12
CA THR A 147 -12.15 13.55 10.19
C THR A 147 -12.17 14.98 9.64
N MET A 148 -13.32 15.63 9.77
CA MET A 148 -13.60 16.90 9.13
C MET A 148 -14.16 17.92 10.11
N SER A 149 -13.99 19.20 9.82
CA SER A 149 -14.55 20.32 10.58
C SER A 149 -15.16 21.35 9.64
N GLU A 150 -16.05 22.20 10.13
CA GLU A 150 -16.54 23.37 9.40
C GLU A 150 -15.41 24.09 8.65
N VAL A 151 -15.64 24.34 7.35
CA VAL A 151 -14.72 25.10 6.51
C VAL A 151 -14.47 26.46 7.15
N SER A 152 -13.21 26.81 7.39
CA SER A 152 -12.85 28.15 7.84
C SER A 152 -11.73 28.75 6.99
N ASP A 153 -11.69 30.08 6.95
CA ASP A 153 -10.60 30.83 6.32
C ASP A 153 -9.29 30.81 7.15
N ASP A 154 -9.23 30.08 8.26
CA ASP A 154 -8.02 29.97 9.08
C ASP A 154 -7.01 29.02 8.41
N SER A 155 -5.91 29.59 7.92
CA SER A 155 -4.83 28.83 7.30
C SER A 155 -4.16 27.81 8.23
N ASN A 156 -4.43 27.85 9.55
CA ASN A 156 -3.92 26.88 10.53
C ASN A 156 -4.90 25.74 10.80
N GLN A 157 -6.00 25.63 10.05
CA GLN A 157 -6.97 24.57 10.27
C GLN A 157 -6.30 23.21 9.99
N SER A 158 -6.04 22.45 11.05
CA SER A 158 -5.32 21.18 10.96
C SER A 158 -6.16 20.05 10.37
N ARG A 159 -7.40 20.35 9.98
CA ARG A 159 -8.39 19.37 9.54
C ARG A 159 -9.08 19.87 8.28
N PRO A 160 -9.36 18.98 7.33
CA PRO A 160 -10.07 19.37 6.12
C PRO A 160 -11.52 19.73 6.43
N GLY A 161 -12.02 20.76 5.75
CA GLY A 161 -13.45 21.04 5.68
C GLY A 161 -14.14 20.42 4.48
N GLU A 162 -13.39 19.85 3.55
CA GLU A 162 -13.91 19.13 2.39
C GLU A 162 -13.15 17.84 2.09
N VAL A 163 -13.82 16.88 1.47
CA VAL A 163 -13.25 15.61 1.01
C VAL A 163 -13.89 15.23 -0.33
N VAL A 164 -13.09 14.72 -1.28
CA VAL A 164 -13.59 14.18 -2.55
C VAL A 164 -13.81 12.68 -2.41
N ILE A 165 -15.03 12.19 -2.66
CA ILE A 165 -15.41 10.81 -2.38
C ILE A 165 -16.14 10.17 -3.56
N PHE A 166 -16.00 8.85 -3.67
CA PHE A 166 -16.82 8.01 -4.55
C PHE A 166 -17.86 7.25 -3.73
N LEU A 167 -19.12 7.39 -4.13
CA LEU A 167 -20.26 6.69 -3.54
C LEU A 167 -20.86 5.78 -4.61
N ASP A 168 -20.60 4.48 -4.50
CA ASP A 168 -21.15 3.46 -5.41
C ASP A 168 -22.41 2.81 -4.83
N GLU A 169 -23.19 2.15 -5.67
CA GLU A 169 -24.41 1.47 -5.26
C GLU A 169 -24.14 0.51 -4.09
N GLY A 170 -24.98 0.55 -3.06
CA GLY A 170 -24.86 -0.35 -1.91
C GLY A 170 -23.75 0.00 -0.93
N HIS A 171 -22.93 1.03 -1.19
CA HIS A 171 -22.04 1.57 -0.16
C HIS A 171 -22.85 2.11 1.03
N GLU A 172 -22.27 2.00 2.23
CA GLU A 172 -22.78 2.64 3.43
C GLU A 172 -21.96 3.90 3.75
N LEU A 173 -22.65 5.00 4.00
CA LEU A 173 -22.09 6.28 4.43
C LEU A 173 -22.47 6.52 5.90
N GLU A 174 -21.48 6.62 6.76
CA GLU A 174 -21.66 6.92 8.19
C GLU A 174 -21.10 8.31 8.51
N ILE A 175 -21.95 9.19 9.04
CA ILE A 175 -21.62 10.54 9.49
C ILE A 175 -21.80 10.58 11.01
N THR A 176 -20.76 10.97 11.74
CA THR A 176 -20.76 11.04 13.22
C THR A 176 -20.26 12.39 13.70
N GLY A 177 -20.96 13.04 14.63
CA GLY A 177 -20.56 14.32 15.22
C GLY A 177 -20.56 15.55 14.29
N ILE A 178 -21.00 15.40 13.04
CA ILE A 178 -21.16 16.50 12.09
C ILE A 178 -22.65 16.80 11.97
N ASP A 179 -23.03 18.07 12.12
CA ASP A 179 -24.44 18.48 12.11
C ASP A 179 -25.01 18.44 10.68
N ASP A 180 -24.27 18.97 9.72
CA ASP A 180 -24.65 19.01 8.30
C ASP A 180 -23.42 18.85 7.37
N VAL A 181 -23.57 18.00 6.36
CA VAL A 181 -22.61 17.79 5.26
C VAL A 181 -23.32 18.00 3.94
N ASP A 182 -22.80 18.93 3.14
CA ASP A 182 -23.24 19.17 1.77
C ASP A 182 -22.45 18.28 0.81
N PHE A 183 -23.15 17.41 0.07
CA PHE A 183 -22.62 16.59 -1.00
C PHE A 183 -22.96 17.26 -2.33
N THR A 184 -21.95 17.89 -2.94
CA THR A 184 -22.08 18.49 -4.27
C THR A 184 -21.42 17.60 -5.30
N PRO A 185 -22.07 17.27 -6.44
CA PRO A 185 -21.43 16.50 -7.50
C PRO A 185 -20.09 17.12 -7.90
N TYR A 186 -19.06 16.28 -8.01
CA TYR A 186 -17.71 16.70 -8.37
C TYR A 186 -17.51 16.50 -9.88
N GLU A 187 -17.39 17.61 -10.60
CA GLU A 187 -16.99 17.61 -12.00
C GLU A 187 -15.48 17.36 -12.10
N THR A 188 -15.09 16.45 -12.99
CA THR A 188 -13.72 16.02 -13.19
C THR A 188 -12.99 17.08 -14.02
N ASP A 189 -12.01 17.71 -13.40
CA ASP A 189 -11.09 18.66 -14.02
C ASP A 189 -9.66 18.24 -13.69
N GLU A 190 -8.71 18.59 -14.55
CA GLU A 190 -7.29 18.32 -14.29
C GLU A 190 -6.81 19.12 -13.07
N VAL A 191 -6.22 18.44 -12.09
CA VAL A 191 -5.73 19.04 -10.84
C VAL A 191 -4.22 18.82 -10.65
N THR A 192 -3.58 19.82 -10.05
CA THR A 192 -2.19 19.71 -9.55
C THR A 192 -2.13 19.77 -8.03
N GLU A 193 -3.26 19.94 -7.37
CA GLU A 193 -3.39 19.96 -5.92
C GLU A 193 -4.50 18.99 -5.52
N LEU A 194 -4.17 18.02 -4.67
CA LEU A 194 -5.10 17.03 -4.16
C LEU A 194 -5.51 17.44 -2.74
N SER A 195 -6.80 17.69 -2.54
CA SER A 195 -7.40 17.72 -1.20
C SER A 195 -7.63 16.29 -0.68
N PRO A 196 -8.00 16.10 0.59
CA PRO A 196 -8.41 14.80 1.10
C PRO A 196 -9.46 14.14 0.24
N GLY A 197 -9.39 12.82 0.16
CA GLY A 197 -10.31 12.06 -0.66
C GLY A 197 -9.61 11.14 -1.65
N GLN A 198 -10.38 10.74 -2.66
CA GLN A 198 -9.99 9.77 -3.67
C GLN A 198 -9.84 10.45 -5.04
N TRP A 199 -8.76 10.11 -5.74
CA TRP A 199 -8.38 10.67 -7.04
C TRP A 199 -7.95 9.56 -7.99
N VAL A 200 -8.30 9.66 -9.26
CA VAL A 200 -8.03 8.64 -10.28
C VAL A 200 -7.00 9.16 -11.28
N VAL A 201 -5.87 8.48 -11.35
CA VAL A 201 -4.78 8.80 -12.27
C VAL A 201 -5.21 8.52 -13.71
N GLY A 202 -5.01 9.48 -14.59
CA GLY A 202 -5.49 9.48 -15.98
C GLY A 202 -6.84 10.19 -16.17
N GLU A 203 -7.59 10.42 -15.10
CA GLU A 203 -8.83 11.19 -15.11
C GLU A 203 -8.64 12.56 -14.43
N ASP A 204 -8.13 12.58 -13.19
CA ASP A 204 -7.90 13.79 -12.41
C ASP A 204 -6.56 14.47 -12.71
N PHE A 205 -5.54 13.68 -13.07
CA PHE A 205 -4.24 14.18 -13.49
C PHE A 205 -3.53 13.09 -14.29
N PRO A 206 -2.65 13.42 -15.25
CA PRO A 206 -2.01 12.42 -16.10
C PRO A 206 -1.11 11.46 -15.30
N ALA A 207 -0.89 10.26 -15.85
CA ALA A 207 0.13 9.35 -15.33
C ALA A 207 1.53 9.94 -15.58
N GLY A 208 2.47 9.71 -14.68
CA GLY A 208 3.79 10.34 -14.78
C GLY A 208 4.63 10.23 -13.52
N LEU A 209 5.79 10.90 -13.55
CA LEU A 209 6.70 11.04 -12.41
C LEU A 209 6.49 12.40 -11.77
N TYR A 210 6.24 12.41 -10.47
CA TYR A 210 5.90 13.63 -9.74
C TYR A 210 6.81 13.83 -8.53
N ASP A 211 7.19 15.09 -8.32
CA ASP A 211 7.66 15.58 -7.03
C ASP A 211 6.44 16.00 -6.22
N ILE A 212 6.21 15.31 -5.10
CA ILE A 212 5.11 15.52 -4.17
C ILE A 212 5.57 16.48 -3.07
N SER A 213 4.74 17.47 -2.73
CA SER A 213 5.03 18.38 -1.62
C SER A 213 3.78 18.76 -0.82
N LEU A 214 3.96 19.08 0.46
CA LEU A 214 2.93 19.63 1.33
C LEU A 214 3.54 20.47 2.45
N GLU A 215 2.72 21.27 3.12
CA GLU A 215 3.13 21.96 4.35
C GLU A 215 3.28 20.98 5.50
N GLU A 216 4.19 21.26 6.44
CA GLU A 216 4.35 20.45 7.65
C GLU A 216 3.09 20.56 8.52
N SER A 217 2.50 19.42 8.88
CA SER A 217 1.35 19.33 9.78
C SER A 217 1.76 18.75 11.13
N GLU A 218 1.01 19.09 12.18
CA GLU A 218 1.15 18.46 13.49
C GLU A 218 0.63 17.01 13.48
N THR A 219 -0.24 16.67 12.52
CA THR A 219 -0.83 15.35 12.33
C THR A 219 -0.03 14.49 11.35
N LEU A 220 -0.09 13.18 11.54
CA LEU A 220 0.39 12.20 10.57
C LEU A 220 -0.77 11.83 9.63
N GLY A 221 -0.56 11.97 8.33
CA GLY A 221 -1.51 11.49 7.32
C GLY A 221 -0.88 10.56 6.31
N TYR A 222 -1.64 10.24 5.27
CA TYR A 222 -1.24 9.22 4.30
C TYR A 222 -1.63 9.59 2.88
N LEU A 223 -0.75 9.27 1.94
CA LEU A 223 -1.09 9.05 0.54
C LEU A 223 -1.02 7.54 0.29
N LYS A 224 -2.15 6.95 -0.09
CA LYS A 224 -2.27 5.52 -0.44
C LYS A 224 -2.50 5.42 -1.94
N VAL A 225 -1.91 4.41 -2.57
CA VAL A 225 -2.08 4.11 -3.98
C VAL A 225 -2.66 2.71 -4.10
N ASN A 226 -3.77 2.58 -4.80
CA ASN A 226 -4.50 1.34 -5.00
C ASN A 226 -4.75 1.13 -6.50
N VAL A 227 -4.84 -0.13 -6.92
CA VAL A 227 -5.22 -0.54 -8.28
C VAL A 227 -6.20 -1.70 -8.19
N ILE A 228 -5.88 -2.64 -7.31
CA ILE A 228 -6.66 -3.83 -7.02
C ILE A 228 -7.52 -3.53 -5.79
N LYS A 229 -8.77 -4.00 -5.81
CA LYS A 229 -9.66 -3.96 -4.64
C LYS A 229 -8.94 -4.63 -3.47
N ASP A 230 -8.99 -4.05 -2.28
CA ASP A 230 -8.34 -4.59 -1.06
C ASP A 230 -6.82 -4.61 -1.00
N TYR A 231 -6.10 -4.13 -2.02
CA TYR A 231 -4.65 -4.13 -1.99
C TYR A 231 -4.06 -2.74 -2.23
N GLU A 232 -3.40 -2.20 -1.21
CA GLU A 232 -2.58 -1.01 -1.33
C GLU A 232 -1.29 -1.37 -2.08
N LYS A 233 -1.11 -0.82 -3.29
CA LYS A 233 0.15 -0.89 -4.04
C LYS A 233 1.26 -0.19 -3.27
N SER A 234 0.97 0.98 -2.69
CA SER A 234 1.92 1.72 -1.86
C SER A 234 1.23 2.64 -0.86
N ARG A 235 1.96 3.02 0.20
CA ARG A 235 1.52 3.96 1.22
C ARG A 235 2.70 4.84 1.65
N PHE A 236 2.46 6.15 1.69
CA PHE A 236 3.43 7.15 2.11
C PHE A 236 2.89 7.87 3.34
N ALA A 237 3.67 7.95 4.41
CA ALA A 237 3.32 8.71 5.60
C ALA A 237 3.67 10.18 5.39
N LEU A 238 2.71 11.08 5.61
CA LEU A 238 2.77 12.49 5.26
C LEU A 238 2.68 13.43 6.47
N GLY A 239 3.23 14.63 6.31
CA GLY A 239 3.03 15.74 7.23
C GLY A 239 4.03 15.76 8.37
N SER A 240 3.67 15.17 9.50
CA SER A 240 4.46 15.31 10.73
C SER A 240 5.80 14.55 10.71
N LEU A 241 6.90 15.30 10.61
CA LEU A 241 8.27 14.77 10.72
C LEU A 241 8.52 14.10 12.08
N ALA A 242 7.91 14.62 13.15
CA ALA A 242 8.05 14.08 14.50
C ALA A 242 7.48 12.66 14.64
N TYR A 243 6.48 12.32 13.82
CA TYR A 243 5.86 11.00 13.77
C TYR A 243 6.31 10.16 12.56
N GLY A 244 7.39 10.57 11.88
CA GLY A 244 7.97 9.84 10.75
C GLY A 244 7.28 10.07 9.41
N GLY A 245 6.40 11.07 9.31
CA GLY A 245 5.89 11.55 8.04
C GLY A 245 6.95 12.30 7.24
N THR A 246 6.69 12.51 5.95
CA THR A 246 7.47 13.39 5.08
C THR A 246 6.61 14.51 4.52
N THR A 247 7.24 15.63 4.17
CA THR A 247 6.61 16.75 3.46
C THR A 247 7.01 16.82 1.99
N GLU A 248 7.99 16.01 1.57
CA GLU A 248 8.46 15.93 0.19
C GLU A 248 8.94 14.52 -0.18
N PHE A 249 8.66 14.07 -1.40
CA PHE A 249 9.21 12.85 -1.99
C PHE A 249 8.89 12.79 -3.49
N THR A 250 9.53 11.87 -4.22
CA THR A 250 9.23 11.62 -5.62
C THR A 250 8.55 10.25 -5.76
N THR A 251 7.48 10.17 -6.54
CA THR A 251 6.82 8.90 -6.89
C THR A 251 6.29 8.93 -8.31
N ALA A 252 6.10 7.74 -8.89
CA ALA A 252 5.45 7.57 -10.19
C ALA A 252 4.02 7.09 -10.00
N PHE A 253 3.13 7.56 -10.87
CA PHE A 253 1.73 7.14 -10.94
C PHE A 253 1.41 6.56 -12.31
N GLU A 254 0.59 5.51 -12.32
CA GLU A 254 0.13 4.79 -13.51
C GLU A 254 -1.37 5.01 -13.73
N THR A 255 -1.80 5.09 -15.00
CA THR A 255 -3.22 5.26 -15.34
C THR A 255 -4.08 4.17 -14.70
N GLY A 256 -5.20 4.58 -14.11
CA GLY A 256 -6.14 3.69 -13.40
C GLY A 256 -5.81 3.48 -11.93
N GLU A 257 -4.69 4.01 -11.43
CA GLU A 257 -4.45 4.06 -9.99
C GLU A 257 -5.44 4.99 -9.29
N VAL A 258 -5.88 4.57 -8.11
CA VAL A 258 -6.65 5.38 -7.18
C VAL A 258 -5.73 5.85 -6.07
N ILE A 259 -5.66 7.17 -5.89
CA ILE A 259 -4.92 7.84 -4.82
C ILE A 259 -5.89 8.22 -3.72
N THR A 260 -5.65 7.76 -2.51
CA THR A 260 -6.41 8.21 -1.33
C THR A 260 -5.53 9.09 -0.45
N ILE A 261 -5.96 10.33 -0.22
CA ILE A 261 -5.32 11.29 0.68
C ILE A 261 -6.12 11.36 1.99
N GLU A 262 -5.47 11.07 3.10
CA GLU A 262 -6.10 11.10 4.43
C GLU A 262 -5.30 11.96 5.41
N TRP A 263 -6.01 12.68 6.28
CA TRP A 263 -5.48 13.39 7.47
C TRP A 263 -4.48 14.55 7.22
N VAL A 264 -4.19 14.88 5.97
CA VAL A 264 -3.44 16.09 5.57
C VAL A 264 -4.32 16.98 4.70
N PRO A 265 -4.29 18.30 4.86
CA PRO A 265 -5.27 19.19 4.20
C PRO A 265 -5.06 19.32 2.69
N LYS A 266 -3.83 19.13 2.20
CA LYS A 266 -3.50 19.29 0.79
C LYS A 266 -2.17 18.64 0.43
N VAL A 267 -2.07 18.11 -0.77
CA VAL A 267 -0.83 17.65 -1.41
C VAL A 267 -0.69 18.33 -2.77
N VAL A 268 0.50 18.81 -3.10
CA VAL A 268 0.82 19.43 -4.38
C VAL A 268 1.62 18.46 -5.24
N LEU A 269 1.19 18.29 -6.49
CA LEU A 269 1.84 17.50 -7.52
C LEU A 269 2.64 18.42 -8.45
N THR A 270 3.95 18.21 -8.56
CA THR A 270 4.78 18.87 -9.58
C THR A 270 5.32 17.83 -10.55
N GLU A 271 4.85 17.85 -11.80
CA GLU A 271 5.35 16.96 -12.85
C GLU A 271 6.84 17.20 -13.09
N ARG A 272 7.59 16.12 -13.35
CA ARG A 272 9.05 16.13 -13.48
C ARG A 272 9.56 15.95 -14.90
#